data_AF-A0A800A7X7-F1
#
_entry.id   AF-A0A800A7X7-F1
#
_cell.length_a   1.000
_cell.length_b   1.000
_cell.length_c   1.000
_cell.angle_alpha   90.00
_cell.angle_beta   90.00
_cell.angle_gamma   90.00
#
_symmetry.space_group_name_H-M   'P 1'
#
loop_
_entity.id
_entity.type
_entity.pdbx_description
1 polymer ?
#
loop_
_entity_poly.entity_id
_entity_poly.type
_entity_poly.pdbx_seq_one_letter_code
_entity_poly.pdbx_strand_id
1 'polypeptide(L)'
;MSFTTVELIEIKRDGGALSPEAIRWLVAAYTAGSVPDYQMAAMAMAILLNGMNDDELAAWTEAMLHSGDVMDFSDLTAPKVDKHSTGGGGDKISIPLAPLVAACGV
;
A
#
# COMPACT_ATOMS: atom_id res chain seq x y z
N MET A 1 14.05 -2.93 18.66
CA MET A 1 15.10 -3.14 17.66
C MET A 1 15.30 -1.84 16.91
N SER A 2 16.52 -1.53 16.47
CA SER A 2 16.80 -0.41 15.56
C SER A 2 16.86 -0.98 14.14
N PHE A 3 16.16 -0.37 13.20
CA PHE A 3 16.23 -0.71 11.78
C PHE A 3 17.00 0.38 11.03
N THR A 4 17.69 0.00 9.95
CA THR A 4 18.23 0.94 8.98
C THR A 4 17.74 0.59 7.59
N THR A 5 17.48 1.58 6.74
CA THR A 5 17.00 1.33 5.38
C THR A 5 17.98 0.49 4.56
N VAL A 6 19.29 0.67 4.79
CA VAL A 6 20.34 -0.09 4.10
C VAL A 6 20.23 -1.58 4.42
N GLU A 7 20.10 -1.96 5.70
CA GLU A 7 19.91 -3.36 6.10
C GLU A 7 18.64 -3.96 5.48
N LEU A 8 17.53 -3.22 5.45
CA LEU A 8 16.30 -3.71 4.85
C LEU A 8 16.43 -3.92 3.33
N ILE A 9 17.11 -3.00 2.63
CA ILE A 9 17.40 -3.15 1.20
C ILE A 9 18.26 -4.39 0.96
N GLU A 10 19.29 -4.63 1.77
CA GLU A 10 20.15 -5.81 1.65
C GLU A 10 19.36 -7.11 1.82
N ILE A 11 18.52 -7.18 2.86
CA ILE A 11 17.64 -8.34 3.08
C ILE A 11 16.77 -8.60 1.85
N LYS A 12 16.10 -7.56 1.34
CA LYS A 12 15.18 -7.72 0.21
C LYS A 12 15.91 -8.00 -1.10
N ARG A 13 17.09 -7.41 -1.33
CA ARG A 13 17.97 -7.67 -2.48
C ARG A 13 18.41 -9.13 -2.51
N ASP A 14 18.70 -9.71 -1.35
CA ASP A 14 19.19 -11.08 -1.23
C ASP A 14 18.06 -12.11 -1.13
N GLY A 15 16.82 -11.70 -1.43
CA GLY A 15 15.64 -12.59 -1.48
C GLY A 15 15.02 -12.89 -0.11
N GLY A 16 15.46 -12.21 0.95
CA GLY A 16 14.89 -12.35 2.29
C GLY A 16 13.53 -11.66 2.45
N ALA A 17 12.76 -12.12 3.43
CA ALA A 17 11.51 -11.51 3.85
C ALA A 17 11.74 -10.46 4.96
N LEU A 18 11.06 -9.32 4.86
CA LEU A 18 11.04 -8.29 5.89
C LEU A 18 9.99 -8.64 6.94
N SER A 19 10.27 -8.35 8.21
CA SER A 19 9.25 -8.50 9.25
C SER A 19 8.20 -7.38 9.15
N PRO A 20 6.97 -7.59 9.65
CA PRO A 20 5.95 -6.55 9.70
C PRO A 20 6.42 -5.28 10.42
N GLU A 21 7.22 -5.41 11.48
CA GLU A 21 7.80 -4.28 12.22
C GLU A 21 8.77 -3.47 11.36
N ALA A 22 9.60 -4.15 10.56
CA ALA A 22 10.55 -3.51 9.65
C ALA A 22 9.81 -2.74 8.54
N ILE A 23 8.75 -3.31 7.98
CA ILE A 23 7.91 -2.67 6.95
C ILE A 23 7.21 -1.42 7.52
N ARG A 24 6.57 -1.54 8.68
CA ARG A 24 5.93 -0.40 9.36
C ARG A 24 6.92 0.72 9.64
N TRP A 25 8.11 0.38 10.13
CA TRP A 25 9.17 1.35 10.36
C TRP A 25 9.60 2.04 9.07
N LEU A 26 9.82 1.28 7.98
CA LEU A 26 10.29 1.82 6.72
C LEU A 26 9.31 2.81 6.10
N VAL A 27 8.03 2.43 6.02
CA VAL A 27 6.99 3.30 5.45
C VAL A 27 6.85 4.57 6.28
N ALA A 28 6.80 4.46 7.61
CA ALA A 28 6.71 5.62 8.50
C ALA A 28 7.94 6.54 8.38
N ALA A 29 9.15 5.98 8.31
CA ALA A 29 10.37 6.76 8.17
C ALA A 29 10.46 7.45 6.79
N TYR A 30 9.95 6.82 5.74
CA TYR A 30 9.89 7.42 4.40
C TYR A 30 8.87 8.56 4.33
N THR A 31 7.65 8.35 4.82
CA THR A 31 6.62 9.41 4.82
C THR A 31 6.95 10.57 5.75
N ALA A 32 7.75 10.34 6.80
CA ALA A 32 8.32 11.38 7.66
C ALA A 32 9.55 12.10 7.06
N GLY A 33 10.00 11.73 5.85
CA GLY A 33 11.15 12.33 5.17
C GLY A 33 12.52 11.96 5.74
N SER A 34 12.59 10.96 6.64
CA SER A 34 13.85 10.47 7.22
C SER A 34 14.59 9.48 6.32
N VAL A 35 13.84 8.79 5.43
CA VAL A 35 14.43 7.96 4.37
C VAL A 35 14.43 8.77 3.07
N PRO A 36 15.59 9.01 2.45
CA PRO A 36 15.66 9.74 1.19
C PRO A 36 15.19 8.88 0.01
N ASP A 37 14.65 9.54 -1.03
CA ASP A 37 14.07 8.92 -2.22
C ASP A 37 14.98 7.87 -2.88
N TYR A 38 16.30 8.10 -2.90
CA TYR A 38 17.24 7.18 -3.53
C TYR A 38 17.32 5.82 -2.80
N GLN A 39 17.08 5.78 -1.49
CA GLN A 39 17.01 4.51 -0.76
C GLN A 39 15.67 3.82 -1.01
N MET A 40 14.57 4.57 -1.06
CA MET A 40 13.26 3.99 -1.36
C MET A 40 13.20 3.45 -2.80
N ALA A 41 13.84 4.13 -3.75
CA ALA A 41 14.00 3.65 -5.12
C ALA A 41 14.80 2.33 -5.18
N ALA A 42 15.86 2.19 -4.39
CA ALA A 42 16.62 0.94 -4.28
C ALA A 42 15.78 -0.19 -3.67
N MET A 43 14.99 0.09 -2.63
CA MET A 43 14.04 -0.88 -2.06
C MET A 43 13.00 -1.31 -3.10
N ALA A 44 12.41 -0.37 -3.85
CA ALA A 44 11.44 -0.68 -4.89
C ALA A 44 12.03 -1.57 -5.99
N MET A 45 13.28 -1.34 -6.39
CA MET A 45 13.98 -2.21 -7.33
C MET A 45 14.24 -3.60 -6.75
N ALA A 46 14.62 -3.71 -5.47
CA ALA A 46 14.79 -5.00 -4.81
C ALA A 46 13.47 -5.79 -4.74
N ILE A 47 12.35 -5.12 -4.44
CA ILE A 47 11.00 -5.72 -4.45
C ILE A 47 10.60 -6.13 -5.86
N LEU A 48 10.90 -5.33 -6.89
CA LEU A 48 10.60 -5.70 -8.28
C LEU A 48 11.29 -7.02 -8.69
N LEU A 49 12.54 -7.22 -8.26
CA LEU A 49 13.34 -8.38 -8.64
C LEU A 49 13.05 -9.63 -7.79
N ASN A 50 12.73 -9.47 -6.50
CA ASN A 50 12.59 -10.58 -5.56
C ASN A 50 11.17 -10.77 -5.00
N GLY A 51 10.26 -9.85 -5.29
CA GLY A 51 8.87 -9.89 -4.83
C GLY A 51 8.71 -9.67 -3.32
N MET A 52 7.47 -9.89 -2.89
CA MET A 52 7.04 -9.94 -1.49
C MET A 52 6.14 -11.16 -1.33
N ASN A 53 6.20 -11.81 -0.17
CA ASN A 53 5.21 -12.81 0.20
C ASN A 53 3.90 -12.15 0.70
N ASP A 54 2.88 -12.96 0.98
CA ASP A 54 1.55 -12.46 1.39
C ASP A 54 1.59 -11.70 2.72
N ASP A 55 2.41 -12.14 3.69
CA ASP A 55 2.55 -11.46 4.99
C ASP A 55 3.20 -10.08 4.82
N GLU A 56 4.22 -9.98 3.96
CA GLU A 56 4.87 -8.73 3.61
C GLU A 56 3.91 -7.78 2.89
N LEU A 57 3.17 -8.28 1.91
CA LEU A 57 2.22 -7.49 1.14
C LEU A 57 1.09 -6.95 2.04
N ALA A 58 0.58 -7.77 2.97
CA ALA A 58 -0.41 -7.35 3.96
C ALA A 58 0.14 -6.25 4.88
N ALA A 59 1.33 -6.46 5.45
CA ALA A 59 1.97 -5.47 6.33
C ALA A 59 2.30 -4.17 5.59
N TRP A 60 2.72 -4.25 4.33
CA TRP A 60 3.01 -3.09 3.49
C TRP A 60 1.75 -2.28 3.18
N THR A 61 0.67 -2.97 2.83
CA THR A 61 -0.64 -2.35 2.57
C THR A 61 -1.17 -1.67 3.82
N GLU A 62 -1.12 -2.34 4.97
CA GLU A 62 -1.54 -1.77 6.26
C GLU A 62 -0.69 -0.55 6.66
N ALA A 63 0.63 -0.63 6.50
CA ALA A 63 1.52 0.48 6.81
C ALA A 63 1.24 1.70 5.91
N MET A 64 0.92 1.50 4.63
CA MET A 64 0.51 2.57 3.72
C MET A 64 -0.86 3.14 4.09
N LEU A 65 -1.85 2.27 4.39
CA LEU A 65 -3.19 2.68 4.83
C LEU A 65 -3.13 3.64 6.03
N HIS A 66 -2.27 3.34 7.00
CA HIS A 66 -2.12 4.13 8.22
C HIS A 66 -1.04 5.22 8.14
N SER A 67 -0.49 5.49 6.95
CA SER A 67 0.49 6.57 6.75
C SER A 67 -0.17 7.96 6.59
N GLY A 68 -1.50 8.00 6.47
CA GLY A 68 -2.30 9.21 6.35
C GLY A 68 -3.67 9.03 6.99
N ASP A 69 -4.68 9.69 6.42
CA ASP A 69 -6.04 9.67 6.95
C ASP A 69 -6.78 8.39 6.54
N VAL A 70 -7.46 7.77 7.51
CA VAL A 70 -8.42 6.68 7.27
C VAL A 70 -9.82 7.24 7.48
N MET A 71 -10.60 7.31 6.40
CA MET A 71 -11.96 7.85 6.45
C MET A 71 -12.89 6.91 7.22
N ASP A 72 -13.62 7.46 8.20
CA ASP A 72 -14.70 6.76 8.89
C ASP A 72 -16.05 7.16 8.29
N PHE A 73 -16.83 6.16 7.90
CA PHE A 73 -18.18 6.28 7.35
C PHE A 73 -19.19 5.50 8.21
N SER A 74 -18.90 5.34 9.50
CA SER A 74 -19.77 4.66 10.47
C SER A 74 -21.11 5.35 10.67
N ASP A 75 -21.21 6.64 10.33
CA ASP A 75 -22.43 7.46 10.33
C ASP A 75 -23.38 7.18 9.16
N LEU A 76 -22.89 6.57 8.08
CA LEU A 76 -23.70 6.17 6.93
C LEU A 76 -24.37 4.81 7.15
N THR A 77 -25.70 4.78 7.03
CA THR A 77 -26.53 3.57 7.21
C THR A 77 -26.53 2.62 6.02
N ALA A 78 -26.20 3.11 4.82
CA ALA A 78 -26.10 2.29 3.61
C ALA A 78 -24.77 1.49 3.58
N PRO A 79 -24.70 0.35 2.88
CA PRO A 79 -23.45 -0.35 2.63
C PRO A 79 -22.42 0.56 1.92
N LYS A 80 -21.14 0.42 2.27
CA LYS A 80 -20.05 1.13 1.58
C LYS A 80 -19.33 0.13 0.68
N VAL A 81 -19.45 0.32 -0.62
CA VAL A 81 -18.80 -0.51 -1.62
C VAL A 81 -17.98 0.40 -2.53
N ASP A 82 -16.77 -0.02 -2.86
CA ASP A 82 -15.91 0.69 -3.79
C ASP A 82 -15.53 -0.24 -4.95
N LYS A 83 -15.18 0.36 -6.09
CA LYS A 83 -14.64 -0.33 -7.25
C LYS A 83 -13.31 0.30 -7.62
N HIS A 84 -12.27 -0.53 -7.67
CA HIS A 84 -10.97 -0.17 -8.19
C HIS A 84 -10.69 -0.82 -9.56
N SER A 85 -9.90 -0.16 -10.40
CA SER A 85 -9.39 -0.71 -11.66
C SER A 85 -7.88 -0.61 -11.68
N THR A 86 -7.19 -1.64 -12.18
CA THR A 86 -5.76 -1.52 -12.53
C THR A 86 -5.52 -0.60 -13.73
N GLY A 87 -6.58 -0.29 -14.49
CA GLY A 87 -6.55 0.58 -15.67
C GLY A 87 -6.47 -0.19 -16.98
N GLY A 88 -6.94 0.43 -18.05
CA GLY A 88 -6.97 -0.14 -19.40
C GLY A 88 -7.54 0.85 -20.41
N GLY A 89 -7.14 0.73 -21.68
CA GLY A 89 -7.60 1.63 -22.75
C GLY A 89 -9.13 1.63 -22.87
N GLY A 90 -9.75 2.77 -22.55
CA GLY A 90 -11.20 2.95 -22.68
C GLY A 90 -12.03 2.46 -21.48
N ASP A 91 -11.43 2.13 -20.33
CA ASP A 91 -12.19 1.79 -19.12
C ASP A 91 -12.92 3.03 -18.57
N LYS A 92 -14.22 3.10 -18.85
CA LYS A 92 -15.12 4.17 -18.41
C LYS A 92 -16.12 3.68 -17.36
N ILE A 93 -15.96 2.45 -16.83
CA ILE A 93 -17.03 1.78 -16.06
C ILE A 93 -17.45 2.55 -14.81
N SER A 94 -16.55 3.28 -14.18
CA SER A 94 -16.85 4.01 -12.94
C SER A 94 -17.94 5.08 -13.13
N ILE A 95 -18.04 5.69 -14.33
CA ILE A 95 -19.02 6.75 -14.62
C ILE A 95 -20.47 6.21 -14.58
N PRO A 96 -20.84 5.16 -15.34
CA PRO A 96 -22.18 4.59 -15.26
C PRO A 96 -22.40 3.72 -14.01
N LEU A 97 -21.34 3.15 -13.42
CA LEU A 97 -21.48 2.25 -12.27
C LEU A 97 -21.96 2.97 -11.02
N ALA A 98 -21.39 4.13 -10.68
CA ALA A 98 -21.76 4.88 -9.49
C ALA A 98 -23.28 5.20 -9.39
N PRO A 99 -23.94 5.79 -10.41
CA PRO A 99 -25.38 6.03 -10.34
C PRO A 99 -26.20 4.74 -10.44
N LEU A 100 -25.70 3.70 -11.12
CA LEU A 100 -26.39 2.42 -11.22
C LEU A 100 -26.50 1.72 -9.87
N VAL A 101 -25.40 1.61 -9.12
CA VAL A 101 -25.42 0.97 -7.80
C VAL A 101 -26.23 1.79 -6.79
N ALA A 102 -26.13 3.13 -6.87
CA ALA A 102 -26.95 4.03 -6.07
C ALA A 102 -28.45 3.85 -6.33
N ALA A 103 -28.86 3.66 -7.58
CA ALA A 103 -30.25 3.37 -7.94
C ALA A 103 -30.73 2.01 -7.42
N CYS A 104 -29.81 1.08 -7.16
CA CYS A 104 -30.09 -0.21 -6.52
C CYS A 104 -30.03 -0.17 -4.98
N GLY A 105 -29.83 1.00 -4.38
CA GLY A 105 -29.75 1.16 -2.92
C GLY A 105 -28.40 0.75 -2.31
N VAL A 106 -27.35 0.71 -3.12
CA VAL A 106 -25.95 0.49 -2.70
C VAL A 106 -25.20 1.81 -2.75
#